data_AF-A0A646KLN6-F1
#
_entry.id   AF-A0A646KLN6-F1
#
_cell.length_a   1.000
_cell.length_b   1.000
_cell.length_c   1.000
_cell.angle_alpha   90.00
_cell.angle_beta   90.00
_cell.angle_gamma   90.00
#
_symmetry.space_group_name_H-M   'P 1'
#
loop_
_entity.id
_entity.type
_entity.pdbx_description
1 polymer ?
#
loop_
_entity_poly.entity_id
_entity_poly.type
_entity_poly.pdbx_seq_one_letter_code
_entity_poly.pdbx_strand_id
1 'polypeptide(L)'
;MDDTALPGPAVPGPAHPDAVSPGPVSPGPGQSGSLFRRHLAEWRMILVAWRLLVLQTSHPVVAAGTAEHSTYRAHPWRRIEHTMSSGRRLVFADRATLRREVARLDRAHRRIQGVDGHGQAYSAQDPATRVWVLITLYESVVAMRELSGDPLGPAELDVLYGEFSAICAEFRLPGGVLPRTAAEVPAYVDTVVRECLEFNAQARYLLFDMLREAPRPRRLRLLAPLWPLLRLLIAAVLTTLTIADLPPAYRERFGLVAGRPGALLSRVLHHGARRVATRLPDRLRYRTQSDPSAAGPIDVSAPRRFRPGRRDTRRPRLGRFFSEVLDQTGDGFISSHDLRAMAHNVCWQLELDDAGEEAVYAGFDAWWEELRRTMDTDGDGRISKAEFVAAAIAAHDRDPEHPHQQPQPQPGLRAALHAVFRAADTDRSGFIGADEYRVVFGSRLHPAEISHGFRQLDRDGDGRLSEAEFVHGFTEFFTARGDLAAGSQLLGRP
;
A
#
# COMPACT_ATOMS: atom_id res chain seq x y z
N MET A 1 -79.96 19.25 16.61
CA MET A 1 -79.59 20.17 17.69
C MET A 1 -78.51 19.46 18.49
N ASP A 2 -77.25 19.69 18.12
CA ASP A 2 -76.15 20.10 19.01
C ASP A 2 -76.42 19.94 20.52
N ASP A 3 -75.50 19.51 21.38
CA ASP A 3 -74.06 19.20 21.33
C ASP A 3 -73.72 18.74 22.77
N THR A 4 -72.47 18.35 23.03
CA THR A 4 -71.82 18.14 24.35
C THR A 4 -72.13 16.86 25.15
N ALA A 5 -71.30 15.83 24.91
CA ALA A 5 -70.79 14.95 25.97
C ALA A 5 -69.36 14.48 25.63
N LEU A 6 -68.41 14.77 26.54
CA LEU A 6 -66.98 14.48 26.44
C LEU A 6 -66.67 12.97 26.44
N PRO A 7 -65.73 12.45 25.61
CA PRO A 7 -65.23 11.09 25.72
C PRO A 7 -64.02 10.97 26.67
N GLY A 8 -64.00 9.87 27.44
CA GLY A 8 -62.94 9.47 28.38
C GLY A 8 -61.65 8.98 27.71
N PRO A 9 -60.62 8.62 28.52
CA PRO A 9 -59.23 8.57 28.09
C PRO A 9 -58.92 7.42 27.13
N ALA A 10 -58.21 7.76 26.05
CA ALA A 10 -57.72 6.81 25.05
C ALA A 10 -56.56 5.96 25.61
N VAL A 11 -56.69 4.64 25.44
CA VAL A 11 -55.65 3.64 25.68
C VAL A 11 -54.61 3.72 24.55
N PRO A 12 -53.30 3.91 24.83
CA PRO A 12 -52.28 3.99 23.79
C PRO A 12 -51.98 2.61 23.19
N GLY A 13 -52.01 2.54 21.86
CA GLY A 13 -51.61 1.37 21.06
C GLY A 13 -50.10 1.12 21.09
N PRO A 14 -49.63 -0.06 20.60
CA PRO A 14 -48.26 -0.51 20.76
C PRO A 14 -47.29 0.35 19.94
N ALA A 15 -46.24 0.83 20.62
CA ALA A 15 -45.18 1.65 20.06
C ALA A 15 -44.39 0.90 18.97
N HIS A 16 -44.19 1.57 17.84
CA HIS A 16 -43.20 1.22 16.83
C HIS A 16 -41.79 1.20 17.47
N PRO A 17 -40.93 0.22 17.17
CA PRO A 17 -39.56 0.22 17.66
C PRO A 17 -38.81 1.39 17.02
N ASP A 18 -38.27 2.24 17.89
CA ASP A 18 -37.54 3.46 17.58
C ASP A 18 -36.45 3.25 16.53
N ALA A 19 -36.41 4.22 15.61
CA ALA A 19 -35.27 4.47 14.76
C ALA A 19 -33.99 4.56 15.61
N VAL A 20 -33.07 3.62 15.36
CA VAL A 20 -31.72 3.63 15.92
C VAL A 20 -31.08 4.97 15.54
N SER A 21 -30.94 5.85 16.53
CA SER A 21 -30.15 7.07 16.39
C SER A 21 -28.72 6.67 15.97
N PRO A 22 -28.14 7.27 14.92
CA PRO A 22 -26.75 7.01 14.57
C PRO A 22 -25.88 7.39 15.76
N GLY A 23 -25.10 6.42 16.26
CA GLY A 23 -24.18 6.62 17.37
C GLY A 23 -23.22 7.79 17.13
N PRO A 24 -22.59 8.33 18.19
CA PRO A 24 -21.79 9.54 18.09
C PRO A 24 -20.69 9.38 17.03
N VAL A 25 -20.74 10.26 16.03
CA VAL A 25 -19.71 10.45 15.01
C VAL A 25 -18.37 10.61 15.73
N SER A 26 -17.39 9.78 15.38
CA SER A 26 -16.02 9.92 15.91
C SER A 26 -15.56 11.38 15.71
N PRO A 27 -15.05 12.06 16.75
CA PRO A 27 -14.68 13.46 16.65
C PRO A 27 -13.66 13.65 15.52
N GLY A 28 -13.90 14.62 14.64
CA GLY A 28 -12.97 14.95 13.56
C GLY A 28 -11.58 15.30 14.12
N PRO A 29 -10.51 15.24 13.31
CA PRO A 29 -9.13 15.38 13.79
C PRO A 29 -8.85 16.66 14.59
N GLY A 30 -9.57 17.76 14.33
CA GLY A 30 -9.50 19.01 15.12
C GLY A 30 -10.23 19.01 16.47
N GLN A 31 -11.03 17.98 16.75
CA GLN A 31 -11.73 17.73 18.02
C GLN A 31 -11.12 16.57 18.82
N SER A 32 -10.07 15.91 18.30
CA SER A 32 -9.28 14.97 19.08
C SER A 32 -8.59 15.75 20.21
N GLY A 33 -8.85 15.43 21.47
CA GLY A 33 -8.13 16.02 22.61
C GLY A 33 -6.63 15.70 22.65
N SER A 34 -6.12 14.91 21.69
CA SER A 34 -4.72 14.46 21.60
C SER A 34 -3.88 15.38 20.70
N LEU A 35 -2.80 15.91 21.28
CA LEU A 35 -1.85 16.81 20.62
C LEU A 35 -1.05 16.09 19.51
N PHE A 36 -0.67 14.83 19.72
CA PHE A 36 0.01 13.97 18.75
C PHE A 36 -0.83 13.72 17.51
N ARG A 37 -2.10 13.32 17.68
CA ARG A 37 -3.03 13.09 16.57
C ARG A 37 -3.26 14.36 15.77
N ARG A 38 -3.44 15.49 16.45
CA ARG A 38 -3.66 16.79 15.81
C ARG A 38 -2.50 17.17 14.89
N HIS A 39 -1.26 17.04 15.34
CA HIS A 39 -0.09 17.40 14.52
C HIS A 39 0.11 16.44 13.35
N LEU A 40 -0.08 15.14 13.54
CA LEU A 40 0.06 14.18 12.45
C LEU A 40 -1.02 14.38 11.35
N ALA A 41 -2.18 14.94 11.71
CA ALA A 41 -3.26 15.24 10.77
C ALA A 41 -2.99 16.47 9.90
N GLU A 42 -1.98 17.29 10.23
CA GLU A 42 -1.71 18.50 9.47
C GLU A 42 -1.23 18.20 8.06
N TRP A 43 -1.80 18.88 7.05
CA TRP A 43 -1.35 18.75 5.66
C TRP A 43 0.14 19.01 5.47
N ARG A 44 0.69 19.88 6.34
CA ARG A 44 2.09 20.22 6.44
C ARG A 44 3.00 18.97 6.52
N MET A 45 2.57 17.88 7.18
CA MET A 45 3.36 16.64 7.31
C MET A 45 3.83 16.04 5.97
N ILE A 46 3.23 16.38 4.83
CA ILE A 46 3.73 15.97 3.51
C ILE A 46 5.17 16.45 3.25
N LEU A 47 5.59 17.59 3.80
CA LEU A 47 6.94 18.13 3.57
C LEU A 47 8.03 17.24 4.18
N VAL A 48 7.75 16.62 5.33
CA VAL A 48 8.67 15.72 6.03
C VAL A 48 8.42 14.24 5.74
N ALA A 49 7.37 13.90 4.99
CA ALA A 49 7.01 12.51 4.70
C ALA A 49 8.12 11.80 3.91
N TRP A 50 8.79 12.49 2.97
CA TRP A 50 9.89 11.89 2.21
C TRP A 50 11.11 11.63 3.07
N ARG A 51 11.45 12.58 3.94
CA ARG A 51 12.51 12.46 4.94
C ARG A 51 12.29 11.26 5.86
N LEU A 52 11.07 11.09 6.35
CA LEU A 52 10.66 9.91 7.14
C LEU A 52 10.91 8.60 6.37
N LEU A 53 10.47 8.52 5.12
CA LEU A 53 10.65 7.31 4.29
C LEU A 53 12.13 6.99 4.08
N VAL A 54 12.96 8.00 3.80
CA VAL A 54 14.41 7.82 3.67
C VAL A 54 14.98 7.25 4.96
N LEU A 55 14.75 7.89 6.12
CA LEU A 55 15.25 7.40 7.41
C LEU A 55 14.84 5.97 7.74
N GLN A 56 13.58 5.61 7.47
CA GLN A 56 13.11 4.25 7.69
C GLN A 56 13.82 3.25 6.78
N THR A 57 13.90 3.54 5.47
CA THR A 57 14.54 2.62 4.51
C THR A 57 16.06 2.57 4.60
N SER A 58 16.70 3.53 5.26
CA SER A 58 18.13 3.45 5.56
C SER A 58 18.44 2.40 6.63
N HIS A 59 17.44 1.88 7.36
CA HIS A 59 17.66 0.78 8.30
C HIS A 59 17.80 -0.54 7.53
N PRO A 60 18.85 -1.36 7.75
CA PRO A 60 19.15 -2.54 6.93
C PRO A 60 17.99 -3.55 6.88
N VAL A 61 17.38 -3.87 8.03
CA VAL A 61 16.20 -4.76 8.10
C VAL A 61 15.01 -4.23 7.29
N VAL A 62 14.76 -2.91 7.34
CA VAL A 62 13.67 -2.28 6.57
C VAL A 62 14.03 -2.29 5.09
N ALA A 63 15.29 -2.04 4.73
CA ALA A 63 15.77 -2.10 3.36
C ALA A 63 15.60 -3.50 2.76
N ALA A 64 16.01 -4.54 3.49
CA ALA A 64 15.89 -5.95 3.07
C ALA A 64 14.41 -6.36 2.91
N GLY A 65 13.60 -6.12 3.94
CA GLY A 65 12.16 -6.41 3.88
C GLY A 65 11.46 -5.67 2.73
N THR A 66 11.89 -4.44 2.42
CA THR A 66 11.31 -3.67 1.31
C THR A 66 11.88 -4.03 -0.05
N ALA A 67 13.09 -4.59 -0.13
CA ALA A 67 13.64 -5.16 -1.36
C ALA A 67 12.86 -6.42 -1.76
N GLU A 68 12.62 -7.30 -0.79
CA GLU A 68 12.13 -8.66 -1.04
C GLU A 68 10.59 -8.78 -1.02
N HIS A 69 9.90 -7.86 -0.35
CA HIS A 69 8.45 -7.96 -0.14
C HIS A 69 7.66 -6.72 -0.57
N SER A 70 8.31 -5.67 -1.12
CA SER A 70 7.62 -4.42 -1.50
C SER A 70 7.63 -4.14 -2.99
N THR A 71 6.47 -3.77 -3.53
CA THR A 71 6.24 -3.44 -4.95
C THR A 71 6.55 -1.98 -5.31
N TYR A 72 7.40 -1.31 -4.53
CA TYR A 72 7.47 0.15 -4.57
C TYR A 72 8.24 0.74 -5.76
N ARG A 73 9.21 0.03 -6.34
CA ARG A 73 9.87 0.45 -7.58
C ARG A 73 8.87 0.43 -8.73
N ALA A 74 8.07 -0.65 -8.79
CA ALA A 74 6.96 -0.77 -9.72
C ALA A 74 5.84 0.26 -9.47
N HIS A 75 5.56 0.61 -8.20
CA HIS A 75 4.42 1.47 -7.83
C HIS A 75 4.74 2.47 -6.71
N PRO A 76 5.55 3.50 -6.99
CA PRO A 76 6.04 4.42 -5.96
C PRO A 76 4.90 5.20 -5.28
N TRP A 77 3.92 5.66 -6.05
CA TRP A 77 2.75 6.38 -5.53
C TRP A 77 1.87 5.50 -4.63
N ARG A 78 1.76 4.20 -4.95
CA ARG A 78 0.95 3.26 -4.17
C ARG A 78 1.60 3.01 -2.81
N ARG A 79 2.92 2.79 -2.77
CA ARG A 79 3.61 2.61 -1.49
C ARG A 79 3.40 3.81 -0.56
N ILE A 80 3.51 5.02 -1.10
CA ILE A 80 3.26 6.26 -0.33
C ILE A 80 1.82 6.29 0.21
N GLU A 81 0.82 5.97 -0.61
CA GLU A 81 -0.59 5.92 -0.18
C GLU A 81 -0.84 4.85 0.90
N HIS A 82 -0.20 3.68 0.79
CA HIS A 82 -0.29 2.61 1.78
C HIS A 82 0.38 2.97 3.10
N THR A 83 1.58 3.54 3.07
CA THR A 83 2.26 4.03 4.29
C THR A 83 1.45 5.16 4.94
N MET A 84 0.89 6.08 4.16
CA MET A 84 0.05 7.17 4.67
C MET A 84 -1.28 6.67 5.23
N SER A 85 -1.94 5.70 4.58
CA SER A 85 -3.22 5.13 5.07
C SER A 85 -3.03 4.24 6.29
N SER A 86 -1.94 3.47 6.37
CA SER A 86 -1.56 2.68 7.54
C SER A 86 -1.21 3.57 8.73
N GLY A 87 -0.34 4.57 8.52
CA GLY A 87 -0.04 5.58 9.55
C GLY A 87 -1.30 6.32 10.02
N ARG A 88 -2.25 6.58 9.11
CA ARG A 88 -3.55 7.17 9.46
C ARG A 88 -4.39 6.21 10.32
N ARG A 89 -4.52 4.93 9.97
CA ARG A 89 -5.25 3.96 10.81
C ARG A 89 -4.61 3.79 12.19
N LEU A 90 -3.29 3.78 12.26
CA LEU A 90 -2.56 3.66 13.51
C LEU A 90 -2.83 4.82 14.47
N VAL A 91 -2.90 6.05 13.94
CA VAL A 91 -2.93 7.24 14.78
C VAL A 91 -4.35 7.74 15.05
N PHE A 92 -5.28 7.53 14.12
CA PHE A 92 -6.65 8.08 14.23
C PHE A 92 -7.71 7.07 14.66
N ALA A 93 -7.35 5.80 14.88
CA ALA A 93 -8.27 4.78 15.36
C ALA A 93 -8.68 4.96 16.84
N ASP A 94 -9.86 4.48 17.19
CA ASP A 94 -10.21 4.17 18.58
C ASP A 94 -9.33 3.01 19.10
N ARG A 95 -9.32 2.78 20.42
CA ARG A 95 -8.42 1.77 21.02
C ARG A 95 -8.70 0.35 20.53
N ALA A 96 -9.97 0.03 20.25
CA ALA A 96 -10.36 -1.29 19.74
C ALA A 96 -9.86 -1.50 18.29
N THR A 97 -10.02 -0.50 17.44
CA THR A 97 -9.55 -0.51 16.04
C THR A 97 -8.03 -0.48 15.98
N LEU A 98 -7.36 0.25 16.88
CA LEU A 98 -5.90 0.23 17.02
C LEU A 98 -5.41 -1.20 17.32
N ARG A 99 -6.03 -1.90 18.27
CA ARG A 99 -5.67 -3.30 18.58
C ARG A 99 -5.85 -4.24 17.40
N ARG A 100 -6.95 -4.10 16.64
CA ARG A 100 -7.16 -4.89 15.42
C ARG A 100 -6.09 -4.58 14.35
N GLU A 101 -5.76 -3.31 14.16
CA GLU A 101 -4.72 -2.88 13.22
C GLU A 101 -3.34 -3.39 13.64
N VAL A 102 -2.98 -3.32 14.92
CA VAL A 102 -1.72 -3.86 15.46
C VAL A 102 -1.67 -5.37 15.25
N ALA A 103 -2.74 -6.11 15.58
CA ALA A 103 -2.80 -7.55 15.33
C ALA A 103 -2.63 -7.88 13.84
N ARG A 104 -3.29 -7.14 12.95
CA ARG A 104 -3.14 -7.31 11.50
C ARG A 104 -1.72 -7.02 11.03
N LEU A 105 -1.12 -5.93 11.51
CA LEU A 105 0.27 -5.56 11.20
C LEU A 105 1.24 -6.61 11.69
N ASP A 106 1.06 -7.11 12.91
CA ASP A 106 1.92 -8.16 13.48
C ASP A 106 1.85 -9.41 12.62
N ARG A 107 0.65 -9.89 12.24
CA ARG A 107 0.49 -11.04 11.34
C ARG A 107 1.24 -10.86 10.02
N ALA A 108 1.00 -9.73 9.36
CA ALA A 108 1.65 -9.41 8.09
C ALA A 108 3.18 -9.32 8.20
N HIS A 109 3.69 -8.75 9.30
CA HIS A 109 5.13 -8.61 9.53
C HIS A 109 5.81 -9.92 9.97
N ARG A 110 5.10 -10.95 10.46
CA ARG A 110 5.71 -12.26 10.79
C ARG A 110 6.37 -12.92 9.59
N ARG A 111 5.78 -12.72 8.40
CA ARG A 111 6.23 -13.33 7.15
C ARG A 111 7.37 -12.56 6.49
N ILE A 112 7.62 -11.31 6.91
CA ILE A 112 8.70 -10.47 6.38
C ILE A 112 9.98 -10.79 7.16
N GLN A 113 10.59 -11.90 6.80
CA GLN A 113 11.85 -12.37 7.34
C GLN A 113 12.63 -13.09 6.24
N GLY A 114 13.95 -13.07 6.34
CA GLY A 114 14.80 -13.61 5.30
C GLY A 114 16.27 -13.47 5.66
N VAL A 115 17.12 -13.59 4.64
CA VAL A 115 18.56 -13.39 4.73
C VAL A 115 18.90 -12.33 3.69
N ASP A 116 19.53 -11.23 4.13
CA ASP A 116 19.87 -10.13 3.25
C ASP A 116 21.03 -10.48 2.29
N GLY A 117 21.37 -9.53 1.40
CA GLY A 117 22.46 -9.70 0.43
C GLY A 117 23.86 -9.87 1.04
N HIS A 118 24.01 -9.69 2.37
CA HIS A 118 25.25 -9.91 3.12
C HIS A 118 25.22 -11.21 3.93
N GLY A 119 24.19 -12.03 3.79
CA GLY A 119 24.04 -13.29 4.52
C GLY A 119 23.52 -13.13 5.95
N GLN A 120 23.04 -11.94 6.34
CA GLN A 120 22.50 -11.69 7.68
C GLN A 120 21.00 -11.98 7.73
N ALA A 121 20.58 -12.77 8.72
CA ALA A 121 19.17 -13.01 8.94
C ALA A 121 18.47 -11.73 9.42
N TYR A 122 17.31 -11.42 8.86
CA TYR A 122 16.50 -10.26 9.21
C TYR A 122 15.06 -10.69 9.48
N SER A 123 14.38 -9.94 10.36
CA SER A 123 12.95 -10.11 10.62
C SER A 123 12.30 -8.76 10.91
N ALA A 124 11.17 -8.47 10.28
CA ALA A 124 10.38 -7.28 10.58
C ALA A 124 9.76 -7.31 12.00
N GLN A 125 9.80 -8.45 12.68
CA GLN A 125 9.40 -8.57 14.08
C GLN A 125 10.47 -8.11 15.08
N ASP A 126 11.70 -7.86 14.60
CA ASP A 126 12.79 -7.38 15.44
C ASP A 126 12.36 -6.13 16.24
N PRO A 127 12.43 -6.17 17.58
CA PRO A 127 12.00 -5.07 18.43
C PRO A 127 12.68 -3.75 18.12
N ALA A 128 13.99 -3.76 17.85
CA ALA A 128 14.76 -2.54 17.57
C ALA A 128 14.29 -1.89 16.26
N THR A 129 14.07 -2.70 15.23
CA THR A 129 13.54 -2.27 13.94
C THR A 129 12.15 -1.66 14.09
N ARG A 130 11.24 -2.31 14.85
CA ARG A 130 9.88 -1.80 15.10
C ARG A 130 9.92 -0.47 15.86
N VAL A 131 10.76 -0.35 16.89
CA VAL A 131 10.96 0.91 17.63
C VAL A 131 11.46 1.99 16.70
N TRP A 132 12.43 1.72 15.83
CA TRP A 132 12.93 2.70 14.87
C TRP A 132 11.82 3.25 13.96
N VAL A 133 10.99 2.38 13.40
CA VAL A 133 9.86 2.79 12.55
C VAL A 133 8.86 3.65 13.34
N LEU A 134 8.57 3.32 14.60
CA LEU A 134 7.66 4.10 15.44
C LEU A 134 8.27 5.44 15.87
N ILE A 135 9.51 5.45 16.33
CA ILE A 135 10.21 6.66 16.76
C ILE A 135 10.38 7.66 15.61
N THR A 136 10.65 7.18 14.40
CA THR A 136 10.73 8.07 13.23
C THR A 136 9.38 8.75 12.93
N LEU A 137 8.24 8.14 13.26
CA LEU A 137 6.93 8.82 13.18
C LEU A 137 6.82 9.96 14.19
N TYR A 138 7.19 9.73 15.45
CA TYR A 138 7.24 10.77 16.47
C TYR A 138 8.21 11.89 16.09
N GLU A 139 9.42 11.52 15.70
CA GLU A 139 10.48 12.43 15.30
C GLU A 139 10.06 13.26 14.08
N SER A 140 9.31 12.72 13.13
CA SER A 140 8.79 13.48 11.99
C SER A 140 7.85 14.61 12.41
N VAL A 141 7.05 14.42 13.47
CA VAL A 141 6.19 15.48 14.02
C VAL A 141 7.03 16.58 14.65
N VAL A 142 8.03 16.21 15.44
CA VAL A 142 8.97 17.16 16.09
C VAL A 142 9.76 17.94 15.04
N ALA A 143 10.39 17.24 14.10
CA ALA A 143 11.13 17.84 12.99
C ALA A 143 10.26 18.81 12.18
N MET A 144 8.99 18.47 11.96
CA MET A 144 8.09 19.35 11.22
C MET A 144 7.86 20.69 11.93
N ARG A 145 7.73 20.67 13.25
CA ARG A 145 7.56 21.86 14.10
C ARG A 145 8.84 22.70 14.11
N GLU A 146 9.99 22.07 14.28
CA GLU A 146 11.32 22.70 14.24
C GLU A 146 11.62 23.36 12.88
N LEU A 147 11.48 22.63 11.77
CA LEU A 147 11.73 23.13 10.41
C LEU A 147 10.78 24.28 10.03
N SER A 148 9.57 24.30 10.60
CA SER A 148 8.59 25.38 10.44
C SER A 148 8.88 26.64 11.28
N GLY A 149 9.95 26.64 12.07
CA GLY A 149 10.31 27.74 12.98
C GLY A 149 9.30 27.88 14.13
N ASP A 150 8.70 26.78 14.57
CA ASP A 150 7.69 26.72 15.63
C ASP A 150 7.94 25.51 16.56
N PRO A 151 9.16 25.39 17.14
CA PRO A 151 9.52 24.22 17.95
C PRO A 151 8.59 24.08 19.15
N LEU A 152 8.31 22.83 19.53
CA LEU A 152 7.52 22.52 20.73
C LEU A 152 8.37 22.75 21.98
N GLY A 153 7.76 23.32 23.02
CA GLY A 153 8.41 23.46 24.32
C GLY A 153 8.57 22.10 25.03
N PRO A 154 9.44 22.00 26.06
CA PRO A 154 9.66 20.74 26.79
C PRO A 154 8.37 20.10 27.34
N ALA A 155 7.47 20.89 27.93
CA ALA A 155 6.20 20.39 28.44
C ALA A 155 5.27 19.86 27.34
N GLU A 156 5.27 20.49 26.16
CA GLU A 156 4.49 20.01 25.01
C GLU A 156 5.08 18.72 24.44
N LEU A 157 6.41 18.60 24.42
CA LEU A 157 7.11 17.38 24.02
C LEU A 157 6.81 16.21 24.96
N ASP A 158 6.73 16.46 26.27
CA ASP A 158 6.37 15.44 27.25
C ASP A 158 4.93 14.93 27.06
N VAL A 159 3.97 15.84 26.80
CA VAL A 159 2.59 15.47 26.46
C VAL A 159 2.54 14.68 25.15
N LEU A 160 3.19 15.18 24.10
CA LEU A 160 3.29 14.52 22.79
C LEU A 160 3.86 13.10 22.93
N TYR A 161 4.91 12.95 23.74
CA TYR A 161 5.59 11.68 23.94
C TYR A 161 4.79 10.71 24.80
N GLY A 162 4.08 11.20 25.82
CA GLY A 162 3.16 10.38 26.62
C GLY A 162 2.04 9.78 25.77
N GLU A 163 1.44 10.58 24.89
CA GLU A 163 0.42 10.10 23.95
C GLU A 163 0.98 9.08 22.94
N PHE A 164 2.16 9.35 22.38
CA PHE A 164 2.86 8.42 21.49
C PHE A 164 3.23 7.10 22.18
N SER A 165 3.71 7.17 23.42
CA SER A 165 4.08 6.00 24.21
C SER A 165 2.87 5.13 24.54
N ALA A 166 1.70 5.73 24.79
CA ALA A 166 0.45 5.01 24.98
C ALA A 166 0.02 4.24 23.73
N ILE A 167 0.26 4.79 22.53
CA ILE A 167 0.04 4.08 21.26
C ILE A 167 1.04 2.92 21.12
N CYS A 168 2.32 3.16 21.41
CA CYS A 168 3.38 2.14 21.34
C CYS A 168 3.15 0.97 22.30
N ALA A 169 2.51 1.20 23.45
CA ALA A 169 2.19 0.17 24.42
C ALA A 169 1.28 -0.94 23.85
N GLU A 170 0.42 -0.63 22.86
CA GLU A 170 -0.45 -1.63 22.23
C GLU A 170 0.34 -2.62 21.34
N PHE A 171 1.54 -2.25 20.87
CA PHE A 171 2.43 -3.11 20.09
C PHE A 171 3.16 -4.18 20.91
N ARG A 172 3.02 -4.13 22.26
CA ARG A 172 3.61 -5.08 23.22
C ARG A 172 5.11 -5.30 23.00
N LEU A 173 5.82 -4.21 22.71
CA LEU A 173 7.28 -4.24 22.56
C LEU A 173 7.94 -4.63 23.89
N PRO A 174 9.08 -5.34 23.87
CA PRO A 174 9.84 -5.63 25.08
C PRO A 174 10.14 -4.38 25.90
N GLY A 175 10.18 -4.51 27.23
CA GLY A 175 10.52 -3.38 28.09
C GLY A 175 11.94 -2.86 27.80
N GLY A 176 12.10 -1.54 27.72
CA GLY A 176 13.42 -0.89 27.64
C GLY A 176 14.00 -0.66 26.24
N VAL A 177 13.33 -1.10 25.15
CA VAL A 177 13.77 -0.77 23.79
C VAL A 177 13.30 0.61 23.32
N LEU A 178 12.18 1.10 23.84
CA LEU A 178 11.68 2.46 23.59
C LEU A 178 12.40 3.44 24.53
N PRO A 179 12.78 4.64 24.09
CA PRO A 179 13.21 5.71 24.99
C PRO A 179 12.19 5.91 26.14
N ARG A 180 12.64 6.37 27.30
CA ARG A 180 11.74 6.53 28.46
C ARG A 180 11.07 7.88 28.49
N THR A 181 11.71 8.88 27.89
CA THR A 181 11.29 10.28 27.93
C THR A 181 11.47 10.95 26.58
N ALA A 182 10.76 12.07 26.36
CA ALA A 182 10.91 12.87 25.15
C ALA A 182 12.36 13.38 24.98
N ALA A 183 13.04 13.69 26.08
CA ALA A 183 14.41 14.20 26.11
C ALA A 183 15.46 13.17 25.63
N GLU A 184 15.17 11.87 25.73
CA GLU A 184 16.07 10.81 25.26
C GLU A 184 15.97 10.56 23.76
N VAL A 185 14.87 10.97 23.11
CA VAL A 185 14.61 10.69 21.69
C VAL A 185 15.71 11.24 20.77
N PRO A 186 16.18 12.50 20.90
CA PRO A 186 17.23 13.02 20.03
C PRO A 186 18.53 12.22 20.09
N ALA A 187 18.95 11.80 21.29
CA ALA A 187 20.15 10.99 21.48
C ALA A 187 19.98 9.58 20.90
N TYR A 188 18.80 8.97 21.09
CA TYR A 188 18.46 7.69 20.47
C TYR A 188 18.52 7.78 18.93
N VAL A 189 17.92 8.81 18.34
CA VAL A 189 17.91 9.01 16.88
C VAL A 189 19.32 9.22 16.36
N ASP A 190 20.14 10.05 17.01
CA ASP A 190 21.54 10.26 16.63
C ASP A 190 22.34 8.96 16.65
N THR A 191 22.18 8.14 17.70
CA THR A 191 22.86 6.84 17.86
C THR A 191 22.47 5.90 16.72
N VAL A 192 21.18 5.67 16.47
CA VAL A 192 20.72 4.79 15.39
C VAL A 192 21.21 5.30 14.03
N VAL A 193 21.17 6.61 13.82
CA VAL A 193 21.67 7.25 12.59
C VAL A 193 23.17 7.05 12.39
N ARG A 194 23.98 7.08 13.45
CA ARG A 194 25.45 6.96 13.39
C ARG A 194 25.96 5.53 13.38
N GLU A 195 25.23 4.60 14.01
CA GLU A 195 25.68 3.22 14.20
C GLU A 195 24.95 2.25 13.27
N CYS A 196 23.63 2.36 13.12
CA CYS A 196 22.82 1.33 12.47
C CYS A 196 22.43 1.63 11.02
N LEU A 197 22.12 2.89 10.68
CA LEU A 197 21.65 3.21 9.33
C LEU A 197 22.72 3.01 8.26
N GLU A 198 22.30 2.65 7.06
CA GLU A 198 23.14 2.46 5.90
C GLU A 198 22.64 3.26 4.71
N PHE A 199 23.55 3.68 3.84
CA PHE A 199 23.17 4.28 2.56
C PHE A 199 22.98 3.22 1.48
N ASN A 200 22.04 2.33 1.74
CA ASN A 200 21.73 1.18 0.92
C ASN A 200 21.06 1.57 -0.42
N ALA A 201 20.93 0.58 -1.31
CA ALA A 201 20.35 0.78 -2.64
C ALA A 201 18.90 1.31 -2.59
N GLN A 202 18.12 0.95 -1.56
CA GLN A 202 16.73 1.37 -1.45
C GLN A 202 16.60 2.82 -0.99
N ALA A 203 17.38 3.25 0.01
CA ALA A 203 17.46 4.64 0.43
C ALA A 203 17.95 5.55 -0.71
N ARG A 204 18.97 5.11 -1.46
CA ARG A 204 19.47 5.81 -2.66
C ARG A 204 18.40 5.94 -3.73
N TYR A 205 17.71 4.84 -4.04
CA TYR A 205 16.63 4.83 -5.02
C TYR A 205 15.51 5.79 -4.63
N LEU A 206 15.06 5.77 -3.37
CA LEU A 206 14.03 6.71 -2.87
C LEU A 206 14.47 8.17 -2.97
N LEU A 207 15.75 8.45 -2.72
CA LEU A 207 16.27 9.81 -2.68
C LEU A 207 16.49 10.39 -4.09
N PHE A 208 16.97 9.60 -5.05
CA PHE A 208 17.41 10.09 -6.35
C PHE A 208 16.58 9.60 -7.54
N ASP A 209 16.16 8.33 -7.55
CA ASP A 209 15.69 7.69 -8.79
C ASP A 209 14.18 7.54 -8.85
N MET A 210 13.53 7.25 -7.71
CA MET A 210 12.10 6.91 -7.67
C MET A 210 11.21 7.97 -8.33
N LEU A 211 11.45 9.26 -8.07
CA LEU A 211 10.67 10.33 -8.70
C LEU A 211 11.08 10.65 -10.13
N ARG A 212 12.34 10.35 -10.49
CA ARG A 212 12.78 10.44 -11.88
C ARG A 212 12.09 9.36 -12.69
N GLU A 213 11.91 8.17 -12.17
CA GLU A 213 11.27 7.06 -12.90
C GLU A 213 9.75 7.02 -12.73
N ALA A 214 9.21 7.81 -11.80
CA ALA A 214 7.81 7.74 -11.42
C ALA A 214 6.85 7.87 -12.62
N PRO A 215 5.89 6.93 -12.77
CA PRO A 215 4.85 7.06 -13.77
C PRO A 215 3.98 8.27 -13.43
N ARG A 216 3.31 8.81 -14.45
CA ARG A 216 2.45 9.99 -14.28
C ARG A 216 1.31 9.72 -13.29
N PRO A 217 1.09 10.59 -12.30
CA PRO A 217 -0.07 10.51 -11.42
C PRO A 217 -1.37 10.56 -12.23
N ARG A 218 -2.30 9.63 -11.95
CA ARG A 218 -3.57 9.51 -12.69
C ARG A 218 -4.39 10.81 -12.71
N ARG A 219 -4.30 11.61 -11.64
CA ARG A 219 -5.01 12.89 -11.48
C ARG A 219 -4.48 14.01 -12.39
N LEU A 220 -3.25 13.91 -12.89
CA LEU A 220 -2.62 14.93 -13.72
C LEU A 220 -2.80 14.60 -15.22
N ARG A 221 -4.04 14.39 -15.68
CA ARG A 221 -4.34 14.09 -17.10
C ARG A 221 -3.96 15.23 -18.04
N LEU A 222 -4.22 16.46 -17.63
CA LEU A 222 -3.97 17.66 -18.44
C LEU A 222 -2.48 17.99 -18.61
N LEU A 223 -1.62 17.56 -17.68
CA LEU A 223 -0.17 17.81 -17.72
C LEU A 223 0.64 16.66 -18.32
N ALA A 224 -0.03 15.71 -19.00
CA ALA A 224 0.61 14.55 -19.59
C ALA A 224 1.83 14.84 -20.48
N PRO A 225 1.80 15.80 -21.43
CA PRO A 225 2.96 16.07 -22.28
C PRO A 225 4.13 16.69 -21.51
N LEU A 226 3.86 17.39 -20.40
CA LEU A 226 4.88 18.04 -19.58
C LEU A 226 5.45 17.13 -18.49
N TRP A 227 4.85 15.96 -18.26
CA TRP A 227 5.25 15.06 -17.18
C TRP A 227 6.75 14.69 -17.19
N PRO A 228 7.40 14.38 -18.33
CA PRO A 228 8.81 14.03 -18.34
C PRO A 228 9.74 15.13 -17.84
N LEU A 229 9.38 16.40 -18.05
CA LEU A 229 10.14 17.55 -17.54
C LEU A 229 9.73 17.85 -16.09
N LEU A 230 8.43 17.83 -15.81
CA LEU A 230 7.90 18.12 -14.47
C LEU A 230 8.42 17.11 -13.43
N ARG A 231 8.52 15.82 -13.77
CA ARG A 231 9.04 14.78 -12.86
C ARG A 231 10.49 15.02 -12.48
N LEU A 232 11.32 15.51 -13.41
CA LEU A 232 12.73 15.83 -13.13
C LEU A 232 12.85 17.05 -12.22
N LEU A 233 12.02 18.08 -12.44
CA LEU A 233 11.95 19.25 -11.57
C LEU A 233 11.46 18.87 -10.16
N ILE A 234 10.38 18.10 -10.06
CA ILE A 234 9.84 17.62 -8.78
C ILE A 234 10.89 16.78 -8.06
N ALA A 235 11.56 15.85 -8.76
CA ALA A 235 12.64 15.06 -8.19
C ALA A 235 13.75 15.97 -7.65
N ALA A 236 14.26 16.93 -8.44
CA ALA A 236 15.30 17.85 -8.00
C ALA A 236 14.90 18.66 -6.75
N VAL A 237 13.68 19.21 -6.74
CA VAL A 237 13.15 19.98 -5.60
C VAL A 237 13.02 19.09 -4.36
N LEU A 238 12.42 17.91 -4.50
CA LEU A 238 12.17 17.03 -3.35
C LEU A 238 13.46 16.40 -2.81
N THR A 239 14.39 15.99 -3.68
CA THR A 239 15.72 15.51 -3.27
C THR A 239 16.46 16.62 -2.52
N THR A 240 16.48 17.84 -3.05
CA THR A 240 17.17 18.97 -2.42
C THR A 240 16.56 19.32 -1.07
N LEU A 241 15.22 19.36 -0.99
CA LEU A 241 14.47 19.58 0.25
C LEU A 241 14.80 18.48 1.26
N THR A 242 14.68 17.21 0.86
CA THR A 242 14.91 16.06 1.74
C THR A 242 16.33 16.04 2.29
N ILE A 243 17.35 16.27 1.45
CA ILE A 243 18.75 16.36 1.91
C ILE A 243 18.91 17.49 2.94
N ALA A 244 18.30 18.65 2.70
CA ALA A 244 18.35 19.77 3.64
C ALA A 244 17.64 19.47 4.98
N ASP A 245 16.59 18.64 4.96
CA ASP A 245 15.78 18.35 6.14
C ASP A 245 16.25 17.11 6.93
N LEU A 246 17.08 16.23 6.34
CA LEU A 246 17.63 15.07 7.02
C LEU A 246 18.43 15.46 8.29
N PRO A 247 18.53 14.58 9.30
CA PRO A 247 19.34 14.84 10.49
C PRO A 247 20.77 15.24 10.11
N PRO A 248 21.41 16.19 10.84
CA PRO A 248 22.82 16.53 10.62
C PRO A 248 23.74 15.31 10.65
N ALA A 249 23.54 14.41 11.62
CA ALA A 249 24.29 13.17 11.74
C ALA A 249 24.17 12.25 10.52
N TYR A 250 22.98 12.21 9.89
CA TYR A 250 22.75 11.41 8.69
C TYR A 250 23.54 11.98 7.51
N ARG A 251 23.50 13.31 7.36
CA ARG A 251 24.26 14.01 6.32
C ARG A 251 25.77 13.83 6.50
N GLU A 252 26.26 13.98 7.72
CA GLU A 252 27.67 13.78 8.06
C GLU A 252 28.12 12.36 7.75
N ARG A 253 27.37 11.35 8.22
CA ARG A 253 27.69 9.93 8.03
C ARG A 253 27.81 9.55 6.56
N PHE A 254 26.94 10.06 5.70
CA PHE A 254 26.88 9.68 4.29
C PHE A 254 27.40 10.74 3.31
N GLY A 255 28.08 11.77 3.81
CA GLY A 255 28.69 12.82 2.99
C GLY A 255 27.69 13.65 2.17
N LEU A 256 26.44 13.77 2.63
CA LEU A 256 25.41 14.54 1.93
C LEU A 256 25.52 16.03 2.28
N VAL A 257 25.88 16.86 1.31
CA VAL A 257 26.04 18.31 1.53
C VAL A 257 24.71 19.03 1.32
N ALA A 258 24.16 19.60 2.40
CA ALA A 258 23.05 20.55 2.29
C ALA A 258 23.58 21.91 1.81
N GLY A 259 23.52 22.14 0.49
CA GLY A 259 23.91 23.43 -0.08
C GLY A 259 23.05 24.58 0.46
N ARG A 260 23.60 25.81 0.43
CA ARG A 260 22.86 27.04 0.78
C ARG A 260 21.51 27.17 0.06
N PRO A 261 21.37 26.80 -1.23
CA PRO A 261 20.07 26.81 -1.91
C PRO A 261 19.05 25.84 -1.28
N GLY A 262 19.49 24.65 -0.83
CA GLY A 262 18.61 23.68 -0.17
C GLY A 262 18.13 24.15 1.20
N ALA A 263 19.01 24.74 2.00
CA ALA A 263 18.65 25.33 3.29
C ALA A 263 17.69 26.53 3.14
N LEU A 264 17.82 27.31 2.05
CA LEU A 264 16.86 28.36 1.72
C LEU A 264 15.52 27.78 1.28
N LEU A 265 15.54 26.77 0.39
CA LEU A 265 14.34 26.07 -0.10
C LEU A 265 13.53 25.49 1.07
N SER A 266 14.18 24.75 1.97
CA SER A 266 13.55 24.19 3.16
C SER A 266 12.88 25.27 4.02
N ARG A 267 13.60 26.35 4.34
CA ARG A 267 13.04 27.47 5.12
C ARG A 267 11.84 28.09 4.43
N VAL A 268 11.94 28.40 3.14
CA VAL A 268 10.84 29.03 2.37
C VAL A 268 9.61 28.13 2.34
N LEU A 269 9.76 26.84 2.06
CA LEU A 269 8.65 25.89 1.99
C LEU A 269 7.99 25.68 3.35
N HIS A 270 8.75 25.42 4.41
CA HIS A 270 8.19 25.16 5.74
C HIS A 270 7.54 26.41 6.35
N HIS A 271 8.21 27.57 6.28
CA HIS A 271 7.66 28.82 6.82
C HIS A 271 6.50 29.33 5.98
N GLY A 272 6.57 29.16 4.65
CA GLY A 272 5.47 29.46 3.73
C GLY A 272 4.25 28.59 4.03
N ALA A 273 4.43 27.28 4.13
CA ALA A 273 3.36 26.34 4.47
C ALA A 273 2.73 26.64 5.83
N ARG A 274 3.53 27.02 6.85
CA ARG A 274 3.00 27.49 8.14
C ARG A 274 2.13 28.74 7.98
N ARG A 275 2.61 29.77 7.28
CA ARG A 275 1.86 31.02 7.05
C ARG A 275 0.56 30.81 6.28
N VAL A 276 0.54 29.84 5.36
CA VAL A 276 -0.68 29.44 4.65
C VAL A 276 -1.61 28.72 5.63
N ALA A 277 -1.11 27.72 6.37
CA ALA A 277 -1.90 26.95 7.32
C ALA A 277 -2.53 27.78 8.44
N THR A 278 -1.87 28.84 8.93
CA THR A 278 -2.43 29.76 9.93
C THR A 278 -3.58 30.62 9.41
N ARG A 279 -3.73 30.72 8.08
CA ARG A 279 -4.83 31.47 7.43
C ARG A 279 -5.94 30.58 6.91
N LEU A 280 -5.75 29.27 6.92
CA LEU A 280 -6.74 28.30 6.46
C LEU A 280 -7.69 27.88 7.60
N PRO A 281 -8.99 27.70 7.33
CA PRO A 281 -9.90 27.09 8.29
C PRO A 281 -9.49 25.65 8.61
N ASP A 282 -9.82 25.16 9.81
CA ASP A 282 -9.38 23.84 10.30
C ASP A 282 -9.66 22.69 9.32
N ARG A 283 -10.80 22.71 8.63
CA ARG A 283 -11.16 21.71 7.60
C ARG A 283 -10.18 21.59 6.43
N LEU A 284 -9.43 22.65 6.12
CA LEU A 284 -8.40 22.68 5.08
C LEU A 284 -6.99 22.53 5.65
N ARG A 285 -6.82 22.72 6.96
CA ARG A 285 -5.54 22.59 7.66
C ARG A 285 -5.23 21.15 8.02
N TYR A 286 -6.25 20.40 8.43
CA TYR A 286 -6.13 18.99 8.78
C TYR A 286 -6.71 18.13 7.65
N ARG A 287 -6.11 16.95 7.43
CA ARG A 287 -6.68 15.92 6.57
C ARG A 287 -7.96 15.40 7.22
N THR A 288 -9.12 15.71 6.64
CA THR A 288 -10.40 15.12 7.06
C THR A 288 -10.47 13.65 6.68
N GLN A 289 -11.20 12.86 7.48
CA GLN A 289 -11.59 11.52 7.13
C GLN A 289 -12.53 11.60 5.92
N SER A 290 -12.07 11.15 4.75
CA SER A 290 -12.97 10.94 3.62
C SER A 290 -13.90 9.79 3.99
N ASP A 291 -15.19 10.08 4.06
CA ASP A 291 -16.22 9.05 4.02
C ASP A 291 -16.20 8.44 2.60
N PRO A 292 -16.01 7.12 2.43
CA PRO A 292 -15.94 6.48 1.12
C PRO A 292 -17.20 6.70 0.25
N SER A 293 -18.29 7.19 0.84
CA SER A 293 -19.60 7.39 0.23
C SER A 293 -19.75 8.66 -0.64
N ALA A 294 -18.82 9.63 -0.57
CA ALA A 294 -19.07 11.00 -1.03
C ALA A 294 -18.50 11.38 -2.43
N ALA A 295 -18.39 10.45 -3.37
CA ALA A 295 -17.98 10.75 -4.74
C ALA A 295 -19.22 11.02 -5.64
N GLY A 296 -19.44 12.29 -6.00
CA GLY A 296 -20.53 12.69 -6.91
C GLY A 296 -20.30 12.24 -8.37
N PRO A 297 -21.37 12.16 -9.18
CA PRO A 297 -21.31 11.66 -10.55
C PRO A 297 -20.57 12.63 -11.47
N ILE A 298 -19.58 12.12 -12.20
CA ILE A 298 -18.94 12.81 -13.33
C ILE A 298 -19.39 12.10 -14.60
N ASP A 299 -19.79 12.90 -15.60
CA ASP A 299 -20.21 12.45 -16.92
C ASP A 299 -19.09 11.65 -17.62
N VAL A 300 -19.43 10.42 -18.06
CA VAL A 300 -18.49 9.47 -18.66
C VAL A 300 -18.87 9.23 -20.11
N SER A 301 -18.08 9.75 -21.04
CA SER A 301 -18.17 9.39 -22.45
C SER A 301 -17.69 7.95 -22.67
N ALA A 302 -18.46 7.16 -23.41
CA ALA A 302 -18.21 5.74 -23.67
C ALA A 302 -16.83 5.45 -24.33
N PRO A 303 -16.19 4.30 -24.03
CA PRO A 303 -14.91 3.94 -24.62
C PRO A 303 -15.04 3.66 -26.13
N ARG A 304 -14.10 4.20 -26.92
CA ARG A 304 -14.05 3.98 -28.38
C ARG A 304 -13.70 2.52 -28.68
N ARG A 305 -14.48 1.90 -29.57
CA ARG A 305 -14.28 0.54 -30.07
C ARG A 305 -12.91 0.40 -30.74
N PHE A 306 -12.12 -0.57 -30.28
CA PHE A 306 -10.85 -0.97 -30.87
C PHE A 306 -11.10 -1.65 -32.23
N ARG A 307 -10.32 -1.28 -33.26
CA ARG A 307 -10.25 -1.98 -34.55
C ARG A 307 -8.89 -2.67 -34.64
N PRO A 308 -8.81 -4.00 -34.86
CA PRO A 308 -7.52 -4.68 -34.90
C PRO A 308 -6.78 -4.37 -36.20
N GLY A 309 -5.59 -3.78 -36.07
CA GLY A 309 -4.58 -3.72 -37.13
C GLY A 309 -3.71 -4.98 -37.08
N ARG A 310 -3.55 -5.64 -38.22
CA ARG A 310 -2.82 -6.90 -38.41
C ARG A 310 -1.30 -6.66 -38.34
N ARG A 311 -0.73 -6.62 -37.14
CA ARG A 311 0.70 -6.82 -36.84
C ARG A 311 0.79 -7.83 -35.71
N ASP A 312 1.81 -8.70 -35.71
CA ASP A 312 2.02 -9.65 -34.62
C ASP A 312 2.40 -8.87 -33.34
N THR A 313 1.42 -8.65 -32.47
CA THR A 313 1.55 -7.89 -31.22
C THR A 313 1.93 -8.78 -30.03
N ARG A 314 2.19 -10.08 -30.25
CA ARG A 314 2.38 -11.07 -29.17
C ARG A 314 3.59 -10.75 -28.29
N ARG A 315 4.76 -10.53 -28.89
CA ARG A 315 6.01 -10.18 -28.15
C ARG A 315 5.87 -8.90 -27.31
N PRO A 316 5.40 -7.76 -27.86
CA PRO A 316 5.14 -6.57 -27.06
C PRO A 316 4.12 -6.78 -25.93
N ARG A 317 3.07 -7.57 -26.18
CA ARG A 317 2.04 -7.88 -25.17
C ARG A 317 2.61 -8.70 -24.02
N LEU A 318 3.35 -9.77 -24.31
CA LEU A 318 4.03 -10.59 -23.31
C LEU A 318 5.07 -9.79 -22.53
N GLY A 319 5.84 -8.95 -23.22
CA GLY A 319 6.83 -8.08 -22.57
C GLY A 319 6.19 -7.03 -21.67
N ARG A 320 4.98 -6.55 -21.99
CA ARG A 320 4.19 -5.70 -21.10
C ARG A 320 3.67 -6.50 -19.91
N PHE A 321 3.10 -7.68 -20.15
CA PHE A 321 2.60 -8.56 -19.09
C PHE A 321 3.69 -8.91 -18.07
N PHE A 322 4.90 -9.25 -18.52
CA PHE A 322 6.05 -9.46 -17.65
C PHE A 322 6.29 -8.26 -16.72
N SER A 323 6.51 -7.09 -17.32
CA SER A 323 6.89 -5.89 -16.57
C SER A 323 5.75 -5.26 -15.80
N GLU A 324 4.50 -5.61 -16.12
CA GLU A 324 3.31 -5.10 -15.45
C GLU A 324 2.75 -6.05 -14.39
N VAL A 325 2.82 -7.37 -14.58
CA VAL A 325 2.08 -8.33 -13.74
C VAL A 325 3.00 -9.27 -12.98
N LEU A 326 4.09 -9.75 -13.60
CA LEU A 326 4.93 -10.78 -12.99
C LEU A 326 6.11 -10.17 -12.21
N ASP A 327 6.74 -9.14 -12.75
CA ASP A 327 7.80 -8.37 -12.08
C ASP A 327 7.17 -7.40 -11.06
N GLN A 328 6.97 -7.90 -9.84
CA GLN A 328 6.30 -7.18 -8.75
C GLN A 328 7.28 -6.28 -8.01
N THR A 329 8.52 -6.73 -7.83
CA THR A 329 9.59 -5.99 -7.18
C THR A 329 10.11 -4.84 -8.07
N GLY A 330 10.00 -4.97 -9.39
CA GLY A 330 10.47 -4.00 -10.38
C GLY A 330 11.97 -4.09 -10.63
N ASP A 331 12.60 -5.24 -10.39
CA ASP A 331 14.03 -5.45 -10.58
C ASP A 331 14.40 -5.97 -11.99
N GLY A 332 13.39 -6.26 -12.82
CA GLY A 332 13.54 -6.72 -14.20
C GLY A 332 13.59 -8.24 -14.36
N PHE A 333 13.43 -9.00 -13.28
CA PHE A 333 13.40 -10.46 -13.26
C PHE A 333 12.10 -10.96 -12.61
N ILE A 334 11.76 -12.23 -12.85
CA ILE A 334 10.79 -12.95 -12.00
C ILE A 334 11.58 -13.87 -11.10
N SER A 335 11.35 -13.75 -9.81
CA SER A 335 11.98 -14.55 -8.76
C SER A 335 10.96 -15.02 -7.73
N SER A 336 11.39 -15.88 -6.80
CA SER A 336 10.56 -16.25 -5.65
C SER A 336 10.05 -15.04 -4.85
N HIS A 337 10.78 -13.92 -4.85
CA HIS A 337 10.38 -12.69 -4.17
C HIS A 337 9.13 -12.06 -4.81
N ASP A 338 9.01 -12.10 -6.13
CA ASP A 338 7.85 -11.56 -6.83
C ASP A 338 6.58 -12.35 -6.51
N LEU A 339 6.66 -13.68 -6.55
CA LEU A 339 5.52 -14.56 -6.24
C LEU A 339 5.11 -14.43 -4.77
N ARG A 340 6.08 -14.29 -3.84
CA ARG A 340 5.81 -13.99 -2.44
C ARG A 340 5.19 -12.62 -2.23
N ALA A 341 5.60 -11.60 -3.00
CA ALA A 341 4.97 -10.28 -2.95
C ALA A 341 3.51 -10.33 -3.43
N MET A 342 3.18 -11.18 -4.41
CA MET A 342 1.79 -11.42 -4.85
C MET A 342 0.98 -12.09 -3.74
N ALA A 343 1.50 -13.18 -3.15
CA ALA A 343 0.87 -13.87 -2.03
C ALA A 343 0.64 -12.91 -0.83
N HIS A 344 1.64 -12.09 -0.50
CA HIS A 344 1.55 -11.08 0.53
C HIS A 344 0.44 -10.06 0.27
N ASN A 345 0.34 -9.56 -0.97
CA ASN A 345 -0.70 -8.60 -1.35
C ASN A 345 -2.11 -9.19 -1.22
N VAL A 346 -2.30 -10.46 -1.59
CA VAL A 346 -3.58 -11.17 -1.42
C VAL A 346 -3.92 -11.32 0.05
N CYS A 347 -3.00 -11.84 0.86
CA CYS A 347 -3.20 -12.04 2.30
C CYS A 347 -3.51 -10.71 3.02
N TRP A 348 -2.78 -9.65 2.65
CA TRP A 348 -2.99 -8.31 3.22
C TRP A 348 -4.38 -7.75 2.91
N GLN A 349 -4.92 -8.02 1.72
CA GLN A 349 -6.24 -7.52 1.32
C GLN A 349 -7.38 -8.29 1.97
N LEU A 350 -7.23 -9.61 2.11
CA LEU A 350 -8.26 -10.49 2.64
C LEU A 350 -8.24 -10.64 4.16
N GLU A 351 -7.20 -10.12 4.82
CA GLU A 351 -7.01 -10.21 6.27
C GLU A 351 -7.11 -11.65 6.81
N LEU A 352 -6.54 -12.60 6.05
CA LEU A 352 -6.62 -14.04 6.31
C LEU A 352 -6.09 -14.43 7.70
N ASP A 353 -6.57 -15.58 8.18
CA ASP A 353 -5.99 -16.25 9.34
C ASP A 353 -4.70 -17.01 8.96
N ASP A 354 -3.99 -17.51 9.97
CA ASP A 354 -2.67 -18.12 9.78
C ASP A 354 -2.70 -19.29 8.79
N ALA A 355 -3.76 -20.11 8.83
CA ALA A 355 -3.96 -21.25 7.94
C ALA A 355 -4.28 -20.83 6.50
N GLY A 356 -5.15 -19.84 6.31
CA GLY A 356 -5.43 -19.26 5.00
C GLY A 356 -4.20 -18.61 4.38
N GLU A 357 -3.44 -17.85 5.16
CA GLU A 357 -2.18 -17.26 4.70
C GLU A 357 -1.16 -18.34 4.30
N GLU A 358 -1.02 -19.43 5.07
CA GLU A 358 -0.09 -20.52 4.74
C GLU A 358 -0.46 -21.21 3.42
N ALA A 359 -1.75 -21.49 3.22
CA ALA A 359 -2.25 -22.11 1.99
C ALA A 359 -1.98 -21.23 0.75
N VAL A 360 -2.20 -19.91 0.86
CA VAL A 360 -1.91 -18.97 -0.23
C VAL A 360 -0.42 -18.98 -0.56
N TYR A 361 0.46 -18.82 0.43
CA TYR A 361 1.91 -18.81 0.17
C TYR A 361 2.40 -20.13 -0.43
N ALA A 362 1.96 -21.28 0.08
CA ALA A 362 2.31 -22.59 -0.47
C ALA A 362 1.88 -22.73 -1.94
N GLY A 363 0.71 -22.19 -2.31
CA GLY A 363 0.25 -22.16 -3.69
C GLY A 363 1.15 -21.33 -4.61
N PHE A 364 1.55 -20.13 -4.18
CA PHE A 364 2.46 -19.27 -4.95
C PHE A 364 3.90 -19.82 -5.03
N ASP A 365 4.40 -20.47 -3.97
CA ASP A 365 5.69 -21.15 -3.98
C ASP A 365 5.69 -22.34 -4.97
N ALA A 366 4.59 -23.12 -5.02
CA ALA A 366 4.42 -24.19 -6.00
C ALA A 366 4.38 -23.65 -7.44
N TRP A 367 3.74 -22.49 -7.65
CA TRP A 367 3.73 -21.82 -8.94
C TRP A 367 5.13 -21.32 -9.34
N TRP A 368 5.89 -20.73 -8.40
CA TRP A 368 7.27 -20.32 -8.65
C TRP A 368 8.16 -21.48 -9.10
N GLU A 369 8.13 -22.61 -8.39
CA GLU A 369 8.99 -23.75 -8.72
C GLU A 369 8.69 -24.31 -10.12
N GLU A 370 7.42 -24.27 -10.54
CA GLU A 370 7.05 -24.66 -11.89
C GLU A 370 7.51 -23.65 -12.96
N LEU A 371 7.37 -22.35 -12.70
CA LEU A 371 7.90 -21.31 -13.60
C LEU A 371 9.42 -21.47 -13.77
N ARG A 372 10.15 -21.61 -12.67
CA ARG A 372 11.59 -21.83 -12.66
C ARG A 372 11.96 -23.04 -13.51
N ARG A 373 11.37 -24.19 -13.23
CA ARG A 373 11.65 -25.44 -13.98
C ARG A 373 11.37 -25.33 -15.49
N THR A 374 10.40 -24.51 -15.90
CA THR A 374 9.94 -24.45 -17.29
C THR A 374 10.53 -23.30 -18.11
N MET A 375 11.00 -22.23 -17.45
CA MET A 375 11.41 -20.99 -18.12
C MET A 375 12.84 -20.55 -17.82
N ASP A 376 13.40 -20.87 -16.65
CA ASP A 376 14.79 -20.58 -16.28
C ASP A 376 15.72 -21.47 -17.11
N THR A 377 16.26 -20.92 -18.20
CA THR A 377 16.98 -21.70 -19.20
C THR A 377 18.47 -21.70 -18.92
N ASP A 378 18.99 -20.65 -18.28
CA ASP A 378 20.40 -20.54 -17.90
C ASP A 378 20.71 -21.05 -16.48
N GLY A 379 19.67 -21.33 -15.68
CA GLY A 379 19.78 -21.91 -14.35
C GLY A 379 20.24 -20.91 -13.29
N ASP A 380 20.09 -19.61 -13.54
CA ASP A 380 20.51 -18.55 -12.61
C ASP A 380 19.57 -18.39 -11.40
N GLY A 381 18.46 -19.13 -11.39
CA GLY A 381 17.47 -19.11 -10.32
C GLY A 381 16.49 -17.94 -10.43
N ARG A 382 16.46 -17.23 -11.56
CA ARG A 382 15.57 -16.13 -11.91
C ARG A 382 15.06 -16.35 -13.33
N ILE A 383 14.06 -15.57 -13.74
CA ILE A 383 13.55 -15.62 -15.11
C ILE A 383 13.64 -14.21 -15.69
N SER A 384 14.51 -14.02 -16.67
CA SER A 384 14.63 -12.77 -17.40
C SER A 384 13.41 -12.55 -18.31
N LYS A 385 13.19 -11.29 -18.69
CA LYS A 385 12.16 -10.94 -19.68
C LYS A 385 12.31 -11.70 -21.00
N ALA A 386 13.55 -11.97 -21.41
CA ALA A 386 13.84 -12.67 -22.66
C ALA A 386 13.40 -14.14 -22.58
N GLU A 387 13.74 -14.81 -21.49
CA GLU A 387 13.35 -16.20 -21.22
C GLU A 387 11.84 -16.36 -21.11
N PHE A 388 11.18 -15.48 -20.34
CA PHE A 388 9.72 -15.49 -20.23
C PHE A 388 9.04 -15.37 -21.60
N VAL A 389 9.44 -14.38 -22.41
CA VAL A 389 8.84 -14.16 -23.74
C VAL A 389 9.12 -15.35 -24.68
N ALA A 390 10.34 -15.90 -24.64
CA ALA A 390 10.71 -17.05 -25.46
C ALA A 390 9.91 -18.30 -25.08
N ALA A 391 9.84 -18.62 -23.79
CA ALA A 391 9.12 -19.78 -23.28
C ALA A 391 7.61 -19.67 -23.51
N ALA A 392 7.02 -18.47 -23.31
CA ALA A 392 5.59 -18.25 -23.56
C ALA A 392 5.21 -18.41 -25.05
N ILE A 393 6.08 -17.99 -25.98
CA ILE A 393 5.87 -18.22 -27.41
C ILE A 393 6.00 -19.70 -27.74
N ALA A 394 7.06 -20.37 -27.26
CA ALA A 394 7.27 -21.79 -27.50
C ALA A 394 6.12 -22.67 -26.96
N ALA A 395 5.54 -22.31 -25.81
CA ALA A 395 4.38 -22.98 -25.24
C ALA A 395 3.08 -22.78 -26.05
N HIS A 396 2.98 -21.68 -26.80
CA HIS A 396 1.83 -21.43 -27.70
C HIS A 396 1.99 -22.17 -29.03
N ASP A 397 3.21 -22.30 -29.54
CA ASP A 397 3.49 -22.94 -30.83
C ASP A 397 3.54 -24.48 -30.75
N ARG A 398 3.70 -25.06 -29.55
CA ARG A 398 3.68 -26.53 -29.32
C ARG A 398 2.29 -27.18 -29.36
N ASP A 399 1.22 -26.41 -29.50
CA ASP A 399 -0.15 -26.94 -29.64
C ASP A 399 -0.74 -26.70 -31.06
N PRO A 400 -0.12 -27.25 -32.13
CA PRO A 400 -0.65 -27.12 -33.49
C PRO A 400 -1.79 -28.13 -33.79
N GLU A 401 -1.93 -29.19 -33.01
CA GLU A 401 -2.90 -30.28 -33.31
C GLU A 401 -4.26 -30.14 -32.62
N HIS A 402 -4.37 -29.33 -31.55
CA HIS A 402 -5.64 -29.12 -30.83
C HIS A 402 -5.97 -27.65 -30.53
N PRO A 403 -6.13 -26.78 -31.55
CA PRO A 403 -6.43 -25.35 -31.37
C PRO A 403 -7.74 -25.03 -30.63
N HIS A 404 -8.57 -26.05 -30.35
CA HIS A 404 -9.86 -25.93 -29.65
C HIS A 404 -9.86 -26.58 -28.25
N GLN A 405 -8.78 -27.26 -27.83
CA GLN A 405 -8.70 -27.77 -26.46
C GLN A 405 -8.30 -26.64 -25.52
N GLN A 406 -9.10 -26.49 -24.46
CA GLN A 406 -8.88 -25.45 -23.46
C GLN A 406 -7.54 -25.72 -22.75
N PRO A 407 -6.62 -24.75 -22.69
CA PRO A 407 -5.37 -24.94 -21.99
C PRO A 407 -5.63 -25.19 -20.51
N GLN A 408 -5.29 -26.37 -20.04
CA GLN A 408 -5.35 -26.65 -18.61
C GLN A 408 -4.25 -25.86 -17.91
N PRO A 409 -4.56 -25.19 -16.78
CA PRO A 409 -3.53 -24.54 -16.00
C PRO A 409 -2.49 -25.57 -15.55
N GLN A 410 -1.25 -25.13 -15.65
CA GLN A 410 -0.12 -25.78 -15.01
C GLN A 410 -0.45 -26.07 -13.52
N PRO A 411 -0.11 -27.26 -12.99
CA PRO A 411 -0.49 -27.67 -11.63
C PRO A 411 -0.15 -26.65 -10.53
N GLY A 412 0.99 -25.98 -10.61
CA GLY A 412 1.44 -24.94 -9.68
C GLY A 412 0.58 -23.68 -9.76
N LEU A 413 0.30 -23.18 -10.96
CA LEU A 413 -0.62 -22.04 -11.14
C LEU A 413 -2.04 -22.39 -10.64
N ARG A 414 -2.52 -23.61 -10.92
CA ARG A 414 -3.81 -24.09 -10.43
C ARG A 414 -3.85 -24.12 -8.90
N ALA A 415 -2.78 -24.58 -8.25
CA ALA A 415 -2.68 -24.59 -6.79
C ALA A 415 -2.74 -23.18 -6.20
N ALA A 416 -2.03 -22.22 -6.79
CA ALA A 416 -2.10 -20.81 -6.40
C ALA A 416 -3.53 -20.26 -6.55
N LEU A 417 -4.17 -20.45 -7.70
CA LEU A 417 -5.52 -19.95 -7.97
C LEU A 417 -6.57 -20.57 -7.05
N HIS A 418 -6.49 -21.88 -6.82
CA HIS A 418 -7.36 -22.57 -5.86
C HIS A 418 -7.18 -22.02 -4.43
N ALA A 419 -5.94 -21.76 -4.01
CA ALA A 419 -5.68 -21.19 -2.69
C ALA A 419 -6.29 -19.78 -2.55
N VAL A 420 -6.18 -18.94 -3.58
CA VAL A 420 -6.81 -17.61 -3.59
C VAL A 420 -8.33 -17.71 -3.63
N PHE A 421 -8.90 -18.64 -4.39
CA PHE A 421 -10.35 -18.87 -4.43
C PHE A 421 -10.90 -19.21 -3.04
N ARG A 422 -10.30 -20.20 -2.35
CA ARG A 422 -10.73 -20.57 -1.00
C ARG A 422 -10.51 -19.48 0.04
N ALA A 423 -9.54 -18.61 -0.19
CA ALA A 423 -9.30 -17.44 0.67
C ALA A 423 -10.35 -16.33 0.43
N ALA A 424 -10.86 -16.21 -0.78
CA ALA A 424 -11.89 -15.26 -1.18
C ALA A 424 -13.31 -15.71 -0.83
N ASP A 425 -13.58 -17.02 -0.85
CA ASP A 425 -14.82 -17.67 -0.43
C ASP A 425 -14.91 -17.68 1.11
N THR A 426 -15.33 -16.55 1.67
CA THR A 426 -15.33 -16.30 3.11
C THR A 426 -16.47 -17.02 3.83
N ASP A 427 -17.59 -17.23 3.13
CA ASP A 427 -18.74 -17.97 3.66
C ASP A 427 -18.68 -19.48 3.41
N ARG A 428 -17.69 -19.94 2.65
CA ARG A 428 -17.46 -21.34 2.26
C ARG A 428 -18.62 -21.92 1.47
N SER A 429 -19.30 -21.09 0.70
CA SER A 429 -20.40 -21.52 -0.17
C SER A 429 -19.92 -22.32 -1.38
N GLY A 430 -18.62 -22.31 -1.67
CA GLY A 430 -18.04 -22.90 -2.88
C GLY A 430 -18.16 -21.99 -4.10
N PHE A 431 -18.59 -20.75 -3.91
CA PHE A 431 -18.75 -19.74 -4.95
C PHE A 431 -18.25 -18.39 -4.43
N ILE A 432 -17.74 -17.53 -5.31
CA ILE A 432 -17.46 -16.13 -4.96
C ILE A 432 -18.63 -15.28 -5.40
N GLY A 433 -19.37 -14.73 -4.45
CA GLY A 433 -20.47 -13.80 -4.70
C GLY A 433 -19.98 -12.40 -5.09
N ALA A 434 -20.88 -11.54 -5.59
CA ALA A 434 -20.54 -10.16 -5.96
C ALA A 434 -20.03 -9.31 -4.77
N ASP A 435 -20.47 -9.60 -3.54
CA ASP A 435 -20.03 -8.91 -2.33
C ASP A 435 -18.63 -9.36 -1.90
N GLU A 436 -18.37 -10.67 -1.92
CA GLU A 436 -17.03 -11.23 -1.67
C GLU A 436 -16.05 -10.75 -2.73
N TYR A 437 -16.46 -10.76 -4.00
CA TYR A 437 -15.68 -10.18 -5.08
C TYR A 437 -15.43 -8.68 -4.82
N ARG A 438 -16.39 -7.92 -4.27
CA ARG A 438 -16.14 -6.52 -3.92
C ARG A 438 -15.19 -6.36 -2.73
N VAL A 439 -15.19 -7.27 -1.77
CA VAL A 439 -14.25 -7.24 -0.64
C VAL A 439 -12.84 -7.56 -1.13
N VAL A 440 -12.71 -8.60 -1.95
CA VAL A 440 -11.44 -9.08 -2.52
C VAL A 440 -10.87 -8.09 -3.53
N PHE A 441 -11.70 -7.53 -4.41
CA PHE A 441 -11.27 -6.74 -5.57
C PHE A 441 -11.68 -5.26 -5.54
N GLY A 442 -12.56 -4.86 -4.62
CA GLY A 442 -13.33 -3.61 -4.72
C GLY A 442 -12.89 -2.45 -3.83
N SER A 443 -11.89 -2.61 -2.97
CA SER A 443 -11.45 -1.53 -2.07
C SER A 443 -10.88 -0.28 -2.78
N ARG A 444 -10.69 -0.32 -4.12
CA ARG A 444 -10.10 0.78 -4.90
C ARG A 444 -10.72 1.02 -6.28
N LEU A 445 -11.81 0.34 -6.64
CA LEU A 445 -12.44 0.45 -7.96
C LEU A 445 -13.78 1.16 -7.88
N HIS A 446 -14.14 1.83 -8.98
CA HIS A 446 -15.51 2.29 -9.13
C HIS A 446 -16.43 1.06 -9.24
N PRO A 447 -17.60 1.02 -8.59
CA PRO A 447 -18.49 -0.15 -8.59
C PRO A 447 -18.76 -0.77 -9.97
N ALA A 448 -18.79 0.06 -11.01
CA ALA A 448 -18.99 -0.37 -12.40
C ALA A 448 -17.84 -1.23 -12.98
N GLU A 449 -16.58 -0.98 -12.58
CA GLU A 449 -15.42 -1.76 -13.03
C GLU A 449 -15.39 -3.14 -12.36
N ILE A 450 -15.81 -3.19 -11.08
CA ILE A 450 -15.98 -4.42 -10.30
C ILE A 450 -17.03 -5.30 -10.97
N SER A 451 -18.21 -4.74 -11.28
CA SER A 451 -19.27 -5.47 -11.96
C SER A 451 -18.89 -5.91 -13.38
N HIS A 452 -18.03 -5.16 -14.08
CA HIS A 452 -17.58 -5.53 -15.41
C HIS A 452 -16.57 -6.69 -15.38
N GLY A 453 -15.60 -6.68 -14.46
CA GLY A 453 -14.66 -7.78 -14.28
C GLY A 453 -15.36 -9.07 -13.83
N PHE A 454 -16.29 -8.95 -12.87
CA PHE A 454 -17.11 -10.07 -12.40
C PHE A 454 -17.87 -10.73 -13.55
N ARG A 455 -18.58 -9.95 -14.38
CA ARG A 455 -19.31 -10.46 -15.55
C ARG A 455 -18.45 -11.07 -16.65
N GLN A 456 -17.15 -10.79 -16.69
CA GLN A 456 -16.25 -11.44 -17.65
C GLN A 456 -15.81 -12.83 -17.18
N LEU A 457 -15.79 -13.04 -15.87
CA LEU A 457 -15.43 -14.31 -15.26
C LEU A 457 -16.66 -15.23 -15.13
N ASP A 458 -17.83 -14.66 -14.82
CA ASP A 458 -19.13 -15.33 -14.76
C ASP A 458 -19.61 -15.64 -16.19
N ARG A 459 -19.34 -16.87 -16.65
CA ARG A 459 -19.59 -17.27 -18.04
C ARG A 459 -20.98 -17.84 -18.23
N ASP A 460 -21.53 -18.47 -17.21
CA ASP A 460 -22.89 -19.01 -17.25
C ASP A 460 -23.96 -17.97 -16.87
N GLY A 461 -23.55 -16.83 -16.31
CA GLY A 461 -24.40 -15.69 -15.99
C GLY A 461 -25.25 -15.92 -14.74
N ASP A 462 -24.85 -16.84 -13.85
CA ASP A 462 -25.61 -17.19 -12.65
C ASP A 462 -25.44 -16.15 -11.52
N GLY A 463 -24.58 -15.14 -11.71
CA GLY A 463 -24.34 -14.07 -10.75
C GLY A 463 -23.40 -14.47 -9.61
N ARG A 464 -22.70 -15.60 -9.71
CA ARG A 464 -21.67 -16.12 -8.82
C ARG A 464 -20.48 -16.61 -9.65
N LEU A 465 -19.32 -16.78 -9.01
CA LEU A 465 -18.15 -17.35 -9.68
C LEU A 465 -17.85 -18.72 -9.07
N SER A 466 -17.96 -19.77 -9.88
CA SER A 466 -17.48 -21.09 -9.52
C SER A 466 -15.95 -21.14 -9.52
N GLU A 467 -15.38 -22.12 -8.82
CA GLU A 467 -13.93 -22.34 -8.82
C GLU A 467 -13.39 -22.59 -10.24
N ALA A 468 -14.14 -23.32 -11.06
CA ALA A 468 -13.77 -23.61 -12.45
C ALA A 468 -13.68 -22.34 -13.30
N GLU A 469 -14.66 -21.44 -13.18
CA GLU A 469 -14.67 -20.16 -13.87
C GLU A 469 -13.54 -19.24 -13.41
N PHE A 470 -13.32 -19.19 -12.09
CA PHE A 470 -12.22 -18.43 -11.50
C PHE A 470 -10.86 -18.92 -12.02
N VAL A 471 -10.59 -20.21 -11.89
CA VAL A 471 -9.34 -20.83 -12.36
C VAL A 471 -9.16 -20.61 -13.86
N HIS A 472 -10.22 -20.80 -14.65
CA HIS A 472 -10.16 -20.61 -16.09
C HIS A 472 -9.83 -19.17 -16.49
N GLY A 473 -10.59 -18.19 -15.98
CA GLY A 473 -10.36 -16.79 -16.28
C GLY A 473 -8.96 -16.34 -15.88
N PHE A 474 -8.53 -16.67 -14.66
CA PHE A 474 -7.18 -16.28 -14.22
C PHE A 474 -6.06 -17.02 -14.99
N THR A 475 -6.30 -18.24 -15.48
CA THR A 475 -5.35 -18.94 -16.36
C THR A 475 -5.21 -18.24 -17.71
N GLU A 476 -6.31 -17.82 -18.34
CA GLU A 476 -6.27 -17.04 -19.58
C GLU A 476 -5.51 -15.71 -19.39
N PHE A 477 -5.66 -15.10 -18.22
CA PHE A 477 -4.93 -13.90 -17.85
C PHE A 477 -3.42 -14.17 -17.71
N PHE A 478 -3.04 -15.17 -16.90
CA PHE A 478 -1.64 -15.45 -16.58
C PHE A 478 -0.82 -16.00 -17.74
N THR A 479 -1.48 -16.60 -18.73
CA THR A 479 -0.86 -17.04 -19.98
C THR A 479 -0.85 -15.95 -21.05
N ALA A 480 -1.32 -14.74 -20.72
CA ALA A 480 -1.48 -13.61 -21.63
C ALA A 480 -2.30 -13.94 -22.90
N ARG A 481 -3.16 -14.97 -22.82
CA ARG A 481 -4.07 -15.38 -23.90
C ARG A 481 -5.34 -14.52 -23.90
N GLY A 482 -5.83 -14.15 -22.71
CA GLY A 482 -6.95 -13.22 -22.48
C GLY A 482 -6.51 -11.81 -22.07
N ASP A 483 -7.35 -10.81 -22.34
CA ASP A 483 -7.16 -9.42 -21.86
C ASP A 483 -8.13 -9.20 -20.69
N LEU A 484 -7.85 -9.85 -19.57
CA LEU A 484 -8.76 -9.85 -18.42
C LEU A 484 -8.33 -8.77 -17.42
N ALA A 485 -9.09 -7.68 -17.39
CA ALA A 485 -8.90 -6.59 -16.43
C ALA A 485 -8.98 -7.09 -14.96
N ALA A 486 -9.76 -8.14 -14.69
CA ALA A 486 -9.88 -8.75 -13.36
C ALA A 486 -8.59 -9.48 -12.91
N GLY A 487 -7.90 -10.08 -13.87
CA GLY A 487 -6.64 -10.80 -13.69
C GLY A 487 -5.52 -9.93 -13.14
N SER A 488 -5.32 -8.77 -13.77
CA SER A 488 -4.33 -7.79 -13.34
C SER A 488 -4.70 -7.17 -11.99
N GLN A 489 -5.98 -7.19 -11.62
CA GLN A 489 -6.45 -6.55 -10.39
C GLN A 489 -6.26 -7.43 -9.14
N LEU A 490 -6.44 -8.76 -9.24
CA LEU A 490 -6.24 -9.70 -8.12
C LEU A 490 -4.81 -9.69 -7.56
N LEU A 491 -3.85 -9.64 -8.48
CA LEU A 491 -2.45 -9.92 -8.19
C LEU A 491 -1.60 -8.63 -8.24
N GLY A 492 -2.26 -7.52 -8.58
CA GLY A 492 -1.70 -6.23 -8.95
C GLY A 492 -1.19 -6.24 -10.40
N ARG A 493 -1.52 -5.27 -11.26
CA ARG A 493 -1.80 -3.84 -11.01
C ARG A 493 -3.25 -3.40 -11.25
N PRO A 494 -3.82 -2.54 -10.37
CA PRO A 494 -4.68 -1.45 -10.79
C PRO A 494 -3.93 -0.35 -11.54
#